data_AF-A0A176VFP4-F1
#
_entry.id   AF-A0A176VFP4-F1
#
_cell.length_a   1.000
_cell.length_b   1.000
_cell.length_c   1.000
_cell.angle_alpha   90.00
_cell.angle_beta   90.00
_cell.angle_gamma   90.00
#
_symmetry.space_group_name_H-M   'P 1'
#
loop_
_entity.id
_entity.type
_entity.pdbx_description
1 polymer ?
#
loop_
_entity_poly.entity_id
_entity_poly.type
_entity_poly.pdbx_seq_one_letter_code
_entity_poly.pdbx_strand_id
1 'polypeptide(L)'
;MAPKPDPKKKGKKGKKKEKPTGPTVKELQAQIVILEAEKLKEQSERNVMQLERVYNQKMKHLLYEQQHTVTTIKTDNQQALKLQAEQGLQREAELMFVFLTSPLKERAKEITKMRQEFEIQQKEVEDKCEKKIKMLREELELRRKHEIHEIEERKNKHINELIKKHEKAFTEIKCYYNDITKNNLDLIKTLKEDVTDMKKKEALNEKLMHEIAQENKRLTEPLQKALKEVETLRKSVQNYEKDKALLHQRTKQFNDRTKELKALEWEYQALQERVNNAEAERDDVVKKFESSIYEVQQKCGLKNMLLEKKVQVLSTTLEKKETQLNYLAADSGKDAAQIDEAKKGVENLLDSKNQQIKSLRYDIGKMKRIHHDVIRSFELKLSEMGIPLEDMGLPHYIRAISEARTMNAAPLPRAFCTIIDSDIWKASSVPTNQSTVCLRSAQY
;
A
#
# COMPACT_ATOMS: atom_id res chain seq x y z
N MET A 1 139.27 -113.68 -81.09
CA MET A 1 139.53 -114.69 -82.14
C MET A 1 140.19 -114.01 -83.35
N ALA A 2 141.37 -114.49 -83.73
CA ALA A 2 141.97 -114.47 -85.08
C ALA A 2 142.38 -113.07 -85.71
N PRO A 3 143.29 -112.99 -86.71
CA PRO A 3 144.73 -112.70 -86.47
C PRO A 3 145.43 -111.69 -87.43
N LYS A 4 146.58 -111.11 -86.97
CA LYS A 4 147.90 -110.85 -87.65
C LYS A 4 148.00 -109.96 -88.94
N PRO A 5 149.18 -109.40 -89.29
CA PRO A 5 150.31 -108.82 -88.52
C PRO A 5 150.69 -107.39 -89.08
N ASP A 6 151.27 -106.42 -88.38
CA ASP A 6 152.66 -106.28 -87.87
C ASP A 6 153.76 -106.63 -88.93
N PRO A 7 154.98 -106.01 -88.93
CA PRO A 7 155.46 -105.07 -87.92
C PRO A 7 156.49 -103.97 -88.33
N LYS A 8 156.66 -103.03 -87.38
CA LYS A 8 157.91 -102.34 -86.96
C LYS A 8 158.42 -101.18 -87.85
N LYS A 9 158.95 -100.06 -87.33
CA LYS A 9 159.19 -99.59 -85.94
C LYS A 9 159.63 -98.10 -85.97
N LYS A 10 159.10 -97.32 -85.03
CA LYS A 10 159.75 -96.31 -84.15
C LYS A 10 160.77 -95.30 -84.73
N GLY A 11 160.47 -94.01 -84.50
CA GLY A 11 161.20 -93.24 -83.47
C GLY A 11 161.91 -91.91 -83.83
N LYS A 12 161.42 -90.83 -83.20
CA LYS A 12 162.13 -89.68 -82.54
C LYS A 12 163.02 -88.66 -83.32
N LYS A 13 162.61 -87.38 -83.18
CA LYS A 13 163.32 -86.12 -82.79
C LYS A 13 164.75 -85.79 -83.32
N GLY A 14 164.89 -84.65 -84.02
CA GLY A 14 165.78 -83.50 -83.64
C GLY A 14 167.19 -83.28 -84.25
N LYS A 15 167.37 -82.06 -84.85
CA LYS A 15 168.54 -81.10 -84.92
C LYS A 15 169.81 -81.28 -85.83
N LYS A 16 169.99 -80.25 -86.71
CA LYS A 16 171.12 -79.33 -87.09
C LYS A 16 172.49 -79.75 -87.74
N LYS A 17 172.82 -79.05 -88.88
CA LYS A 17 174.09 -78.41 -89.43
C LYS A 17 175.42 -79.22 -89.48
N GLU A 18 176.44 -79.07 -90.36
CA GLU A 18 177.00 -78.03 -91.28
C GLU A 18 178.07 -78.64 -92.29
N LYS A 19 178.75 -77.82 -93.12
CA LYS A 19 179.85 -78.01 -94.16
C LYS A 19 181.27 -78.43 -93.59
N PRO A 20 182.45 -78.50 -94.33
CA PRO A 20 182.85 -78.96 -95.71
C PRO A 20 184.29 -79.63 -95.91
N THR A 21 184.66 -79.90 -97.21
CA THR A 21 185.98 -79.95 -97.98
C THR A 21 186.97 -81.18 -98.12
N GLY A 22 187.20 -81.62 -99.41
CA GLY A 22 188.41 -82.05 -100.23
C GLY A 22 189.54 -83.04 -99.78
N PRO A 23 190.53 -83.48 -100.64
CA PRO A 23 190.61 -83.70 -102.12
C PRO A 23 191.41 -84.97 -102.67
N THR A 24 191.39 -85.17 -104.02
CA THR A 24 192.37 -85.71 -105.06
C THR A 24 192.56 -87.20 -105.57
N VAL A 25 192.61 -87.28 -106.93
CA VAL A 25 193.18 -88.13 -108.06
C VAL A 25 193.26 -89.70 -108.06
N LYS A 26 192.44 -90.37 -108.91
CA LYS A 26 192.81 -91.23 -110.09
C LYS A 26 191.59 -91.96 -110.72
N GLU A 27 191.46 -91.80 -112.06
CA GLU A 27 191.05 -92.80 -113.10
C GLU A 27 189.64 -93.45 -112.99
N LEU A 28 188.61 -93.24 -113.84
CA LEU A 28 188.46 -93.17 -115.30
C LEU A 28 189.12 -94.33 -116.08
N GLN A 29 188.33 -95.31 -116.52
CA GLN A 29 188.41 -95.96 -117.85
C GLN A 29 187.28 -96.99 -118.10
N ALA A 30 186.57 -96.79 -119.22
CA ALA A 30 185.84 -97.75 -120.08
C ALA A 30 184.52 -98.40 -119.57
N GLN A 31 183.30 -98.20 -120.13
CA GLN A 31 182.73 -97.48 -121.29
C GLN A 31 183.48 -97.59 -122.63
N ILE A 32 183.05 -98.47 -123.56
CA ILE A 32 183.07 -98.16 -125.03
C ILE A 32 182.27 -99.11 -125.97
N VAL A 33 181.84 -100.33 -125.61
CA VAL A 33 181.09 -101.18 -126.60
C VAL A 33 179.56 -100.92 -126.64
N ILE A 34 179.10 -99.78 -126.11
CA ILE A 34 177.67 -99.41 -126.02
C ILE A 34 177.06 -98.85 -127.33
N LEU A 35 177.81 -98.43 -128.34
CA LEU A 35 177.27 -97.48 -129.32
C LEU A 35 176.60 -98.01 -130.61
N GLU A 36 176.68 -99.31 -130.95
CA GLU A 36 176.19 -99.80 -132.26
C GLU A 36 174.92 -100.66 -132.22
N ALA A 37 174.49 -101.17 -131.07
CA ALA A 37 173.22 -101.93 -130.95
C ALA A 37 171.99 -101.06 -130.62
N GLU A 38 172.19 -99.80 -130.24
CA GLU A 38 171.13 -98.89 -129.77
C GLU A 38 170.23 -98.34 -130.89
N LYS A 39 170.67 -98.34 -132.17
CA LYS A 39 169.94 -97.64 -133.25
C LYS A 39 168.79 -98.40 -133.90
N LEU A 40 168.74 -99.74 -133.86
CA LEU A 40 167.66 -100.50 -134.53
C LEU A 40 166.51 -100.89 -133.59
N LYS A 41 166.74 -100.92 -132.28
CA LYS A 41 165.69 -101.18 -131.27
C LYS A 41 164.74 -99.98 -131.14
N GLU A 42 165.25 -98.77 -131.37
CA GLU A 42 164.52 -97.51 -131.20
C GLU A 42 163.36 -97.31 -132.19
N GLN A 43 163.37 -97.94 -133.38
CA GLN A 43 162.24 -97.89 -134.31
C GLN A 43 161.12 -98.89 -133.97
N SER A 44 161.44 -100.02 -133.33
CA SER A 44 160.41 -100.99 -132.90
C SER A 44 159.65 -100.53 -131.65
N GLU A 45 160.27 -99.73 -130.79
CA GLU A 45 159.68 -99.23 -129.54
C GLU A 45 158.64 -98.11 -129.78
N ARG A 46 158.72 -97.38 -130.90
CA ARG A 46 157.74 -96.32 -131.22
C ARG A 46 156.36 -96.87 -131.60
N ASN A 47 156.26 -98.09 -132.15
CA ASN A 47 154.97 -98.68 -132.52
C ASN A 47 154.24 -99.36 -131.34
N VAL A 48 154.95 -99.77 -130.28
CA VAL A 48 154.33 -100.36 -129.08
C VAL A 48 153.74 -99.28 -128.17
N MET A 49 154.37 -98.09 -128.10
CA MET A 49 153.94 -97.00 -127.23
C MET A 49 152.58 -96.37 -127.59
N GLN A 50 152.15 -96.44 -128.86
CA GLN A 50 150.84 -95.91 -129.26
C GLN A 50 149.68 -96.86 -128.90
N LEU A 51 149.90 -98.18 -128.89
CA LEU A 51 148.85 -99.14 -128.54
C LEU A 51 148.50 -99.11 -127.05
N GLU A 52 149.48 -98.83 -126.18
CA GLU A 52 149.32 -98.85 -124.73
C GLU A 52 148.50 -97.67 -124.17
N ARG A 53 148.47 -96.51 -124.85
CA ARG A 53 147.67 -95.35 -124.43
C ARG A 53 146.17 -95.55 -124.60
N VAL A 54 145.74 -96.21 -125.67
CA VAL A 54 144.31 -96.40 -125.97
C VAL A 54 143.67 -97.39 -124.99
N TYR A 55 144.42 -98.38 -124.51
CA TYR A 55 143.90 -99.38 -123.57
C TYR A 55 143.72 -98.82 -122.15
N ASN A 56 144.63 -97.95 -121.70
CA ASN A 56 144.58 -97.37 -120.35
C ASN A 56 143.41 -96.38 -120.15
N GLN A 57 142.96 -95.67 -121.19
CA GLN A 57 141.79 -94.79 -121.05
C GLN A 57 140.46 -95.56 -120.90
N LYS A 58 140.31 -96.75 -121.52
CA LYS A 58 139.08 -97.56 -121.39
C LYS A 58 138.89 -98.16 -120.00
N MET A 59 139.95 -98.58 -119.32
CA MET A 59 139.87 -99.15 -117.97
C MET A 59 139.40 -98.13 -116.92
N LYS A 60 139.81 -96.86 -117.06
CA LYS A 60 139.40 -95.78 -116.14
C LYS A 60 137.90 -95.48 -116.18
N HIS A 61 137.24 -95.62 -117.33
CA HIS A 61 135.80 -95.31 -117.42
C HIS A 61 134.93 -96.41 -116.78
N LEU A 62 135.32 -97.68 -116.94
CA LEU A 62 134.56 -98.82 -116.41
C LEU A 62 134.51 -98.86 -114.87
N LEU A 63 135.60 -98.46 -114.21
CA LEU A 63 135.65 -98.39 -112.74
C LEU A 63 134.73 -97.30 -112.17
N TYR A 64 134.58 -96.17 -112.87
CA TYR A 64 133.72 -95.08 -112.42
C TYR A 64 132.24 -95.45 -112.53
N GLU A 65 131.88 -96.22 -113.56
CA GLU A 65 130.50 -96.65 -113.79
C GLU A 65 130.00 -97.63 -112.71
N GLN A 66 130.82 -98.63 -112.34
CA GLN A 66 130.44 -99.59 -111.29
C GLN A 66 130.26 -98.94 -109.91
N GLN A 67 131.06 -97.93 -109.57
CA GLN A 67 130.96 -97.27 -108.26
C GLN A 67 129.69 -96.42 -108.13
N HIS A 68 129.18 -95.88 -109.24
CA HIS A 68 127.93 -95.13 -109.22
C HIS A 68 126.72 -96.03 -108.92
N THR A 69 126.63 -97.22 -109.52
CA THR A 69 125.46 -98.11 -109.37
C THR A 69 125.31 -98.64 -107.94
N VAL A 70 126.41 -98.94 -107.25
CA VAL A 70 126.39 -99.44 -105.86
C VAL A 70 125.85 -98.39 -104.88
N THR A 71 126.10 -97.10 -105.16
CA THR A 71 125.67 -96.02 -104.25
C THR A 71 124.15 -95.81 -104.30
N THR A 72 123.54 -95.91 -105.48
CA THR A 72 122.09 -95.72 -105.66
C THR A 72 121.25 -96.80 -104.97
N ILE A 73 121.68 -98.07 -105.02
CA ILE A 73 120.91 -99.19 -104.41
C ILE A 73 120.92 -99.10 -102.88
N LYS A 74 121.95 -98.50 -102.28
CA LYS A 74 122.06 -98.37 -100.82
C LYS A 74 121.09 -97.34 -100.24
N THR A 75 120.83 -96.25 -100.96
CA THR A 75 119.90 -95.19 -100.53
C THR A 75 118.45 -95.66 -100.57
N ASP A 76 118.06 -96.45 -101.58
CA ASP A 76 116.68 -96.93 -101.72
C ASP A 76 116.29 -97.91 -100.60
N ASN A 77 117.18 -98.84 -100.23
CA ASN A 77 116.93 -99.76 -99.12
C ASN A 77 116.77 -99.06 -97.76
N GLN A 78 117.43 -97.92 -97.55
CA GLN A 78 117.36 -97.20 -96.28
C GLN A 78 116.03 -96.43 -96.13
N GLN A 79 115.40 -96.02 -97.23
CA GLN A 79 114.07 -95.41 -97.21
C GLN A 79 112.97 -96.43 -96.95
N ALA A 80 113.06 -97.64 -97.52
CA ALA A 80 112.06 -98.69 -97.33
C ALA A 80 111.89 -99.10 -95.85
N LEU A 81 112.98 -99.21 -95.09
CA LEU A 81 112.94 -99.59 -93.66
C LEU A 81 112.29 -98.53 -92.75
N LYS A 82 112.39 -97.22 -93.08
CA LYS A 82 111.75 -96.17 -92.28
C LYS A 82 110.22 -96.21 -92.38
N LEU A 83 109.69 -96.48 -93.57
CA LEU A 83 108.25 -96.48 -93.81
C LEU A 83 107.52 -97.57 -92.99
N GLN A 84 108.17 -98.72 -92.79
CA GLN A 84 107.58 -99.85 -92.06
C GLN A 84 107.51 -99.61 -90.54
N ALA A 85 108.47 -98.87 -89.97
CA ALA A 85 108.46 -98.53 -88.54
C ALA A 85 107.34 -97.53 -88.17
N GLU A 86 107.06 -96.55 -89.04
CA GLU A 86 105.99 -95.56 -88.82
C GLU A 86 104.59 -96.20 -88.81
N GLN A 87 104.35 -97.20 -89.68
CA GLN A 87 103.05 -97.87 -89.75
C GLN A 87 102.75 -98.77 -88.53
N GLY A 88 103.78 -99.26 -87.84
CA GLY A 88 103.61 -100.05 -86.61
C GLY A 88 103.12 -99.19 -85.43
N LEU A 89 103.69 -97.99 -85.28
CA LEU A 89 103.36 -97.07 -84.18
C LEU A 89 101.93 -96.54 -84.25
N GLN A 90 101.39 -96.32 -85.45
CA GLN A 90 100.01 -95.84 -85.62
C GLN A 90 98.96 -96.88 -85.19
N ARG A 91 99.20 -98.17 -85.43
CA ARG A 91 98.27 -99.24 -85.03
C ARG A 91 98.18 -99.43 -83.52
N GLU A 92 99.27 -99.26 -82.78
CA GLU A 92 99.24 -99.33 -81.30
C GLU A 92 98.43 -98.19 -80.67
N ALA A 93 98.51 -96.98 -81.23
CA ALA A 93 97.78 -95.82 -80.72
C ALA A 93 96.25 -95.95 -80.87
N GLU A 94 95.76 -96.53 -81.97
CA GLU A 94 94.31 -96.71 -82.20
C GLU A 94 93.68 -97.74 -81.25
N LEU A 95 94.37 -98.84 -80.95
CA LEU A 95 93.87 -99.88 -80.04
C LEU A 95 93.71 -99.37 -78.60
N MET A 96 94.59 -98.50 -78.13
CA MET A 96 94.52 -97.94 -76.77
C MET A 96 93.31 -97.00 -76.59
N PHE A 97 92.92 -96.27 -77.64
CA PHE A 97 91.80 -95.34 -77.60
C PHE A 97 90.44 -96.05 -77.52
N VAL A 98 90.29 -97.18 -78.22
CA VAL A 98 89.02 -97.90 -78.28
C VAL A 98 88.75 -98.67 -76.99
N PHE A 99 89.75 -99.39 -76.47
CA PHE A 99 89.49 -100.38 -75.41
C PHE A 99 89.44 -99.79 -73.98
N LEU A 100 90.24 -98.76 -73.69
CA LEU A 100 90.39 -98.24 -72.32
C LEU A 100 89.69 -96.90 -72.09
N THR A 101 89.83 -95.95 -73.02
CA THR A 101 89.37 -94.57 -72.80
C THR A 101 87.89 -94.35 -73.14
N SER A 102 87.33 -95.10 -74.08
CA SER A 102 85.90 -94.98 -74.46
C SER A 102 84.92 -95.33 -73.32
N PRO A 103 84.96 -96.53 -72.69
CA PRO A 103 83.97 -96.92 -71.67
C PRO A 103 84.08 -96.14 -70.36
N LEU A 104 85.28 -95.67 -69.98
CA LEU A 104 85.46 -94.80 -68.81
C LEU A 104 84.80 -93.43 -69.00
N LYS A 105 84.79 -92.91 -70.23
CA LYS A 105 84.17 -91.61 -70.56
C LYS A 105 82.65 -91.70 -70.51
N GLU A 106 82.06 -92.84 -70.84
CA GLU A 106 80.61 -93.07 -70.72
C GLU A 106 80.16 -93.21 -69.27
N ARG A 107 80.85 -94.01 -68.45
CA ARG A 107 80.55 -94.12 -67.01
C ARG A 107 80.72 -92.80 -66.27
N ALA A 108 81.73 -92.00 -66.62
CA ALA A 108 81.90 -90.66 -66.05
C ALA A 108 80.74 -89.71 -66.40
N LYS A 109 80.19 -89.80 -67.62
CA LYS A 109 79.00 -89.03 -68.03
C LYS A 109 77.75 -89.46 -67.26
N GLU A 110 77.54 -90.76 -67.06
CA GLU A 110 76.40 -91.26 -66.27
C GLU A 110 76.48 -90.81 -64.80
N ILE A 111 77.65 -90.90 -64.17
CA ILE A 111 77.87 -90.39 -62.80
C ILE A 111 77.60 -88.88 -62.74
N THR A 112 77.99 -88.12 -63.77
CA THR A 112 77.75 -86.67 -63.84
C THR A 112 76.26 -86.36 -63.99
N LYS A 113 75.52 -87.11 -64.82
CA LYS A 113 74.07 -86.99 -64.95
C LYS A 113 73.35 -87.29 -63.64
N MET A 114 73.69 -88.40 -62.96
CA MET A 114 73.10 -88.73 -61.67
C MET A 114 73.39 -87.64 -60.62
N ARG A 115 74.60 -87.08 -60.60
CA ARG A 115 74.92 -85.95 -59.70
C ARG A 115 74.10 -84.70 -60.03
N GLN A 116 73.94 -84.38 -61.31
CA GLN A 116 73.10 -83.26 -61.75
C GLN A 116 71.63 -83.49 -61.37
N GLU A 117 71.11 -84.70 -61.54
CA GLU A 117 69.75 -85.06 -61.15
C GLU A 117 69.56 -84.94 -59.64
N PHE A 118 70.49 -85.45 -58.83
CA PHE A 118 70.44 -85.28 -57.37
C PHE A 118 70.59 -83.82 -56.93
N GLU A 119 71.44 -83.03 -57.60
CA GLU A 119 71.59 -81.61 -57.32
C GLU A 119 70.30 -80.82 -57.65
N ILE A 120 69.64 -81.17 -58.76
CA ILE A 120 68.34 -80.62 -59.13
C ILE A 120 67.28 -81.01 -58.10
N GLN A 121 67.20 -82.31 -57.73
CA GLN A 121 66.24 -82.78 -56.74
C GLN A 121 66.48 -82.16 -55.35
N GLN A 122 67.74 -82.01 -54.94
CA GLN A 122 68.10 -81.34 -53.69
C GLN A 122 67.66 -79.88 -53.71
N LYS A 123 67.99 -79.13 -54.77
CA LYS A 123 67.53 -77.74 -54.93
C LYS A 123 66.01 -77.64 -54.95
N GLU A 124 65.32 -78.57 -55.61
CA GLU A 124 63.86 -78.56 -55.67
C GLU A 124 63.24 -78.79 -54.28
N VAL A 125 63.83 -79.66 -53.45
CA VAL A 125 63.39 -79.87 -52.06
C VAL A 125 63.72 -78.66 -51.18
N GLU A 126 64.91 -78.09 -51.31
CA GLU A 126 65.33 -76.86 -50.62
C GLU A 126 64.38 -75.70 -50.96
N ASP A 127 64.10 -75.46 -52.23
CA ASP A 127 63.16 -74.44 -52.72
C ASP A 127 61.75 -74.67 -52.19
N LYS A 128 61.28 -75.93 -52.14
CA LYS A 128 59.97 -76.27 -51.57
C LYS A 128 59.91 -75.98 -50.08
N CYS A 129 60.97 -76.31 -49.34
CA CYS A 129 61.07 -76.03 -47.90
C CYS A 129 61.16 -74.53 -47.63
N GLU A 130 61.96 -73.78 -48.40
CA GLU A 130 62.09 -72.33 -48.28
C GLU A 130 60.76 -71.64 -48.58
N LYS A 131 60.05 -72.06 -49.65
CA LYS A 131 58.70 -71.57 -49.96
C LYS A 131 57.72 -71.83 -48.82
N LYS A 132 57.71 -73.05 -48.23
CA LYS A 132 56.84 -73.37 -47.09
C LYS A 132 57.15 -72.50 -45.87
N ILE A 133 58.43 -72.31 -45.55
CA ILE A 133 58.85 -71.43 -44.44
C ILE A 133 58.41 -69.98 -44.70
N LYS A 134 58.58 -69.50 -45.94
CA LYS A 134 58.18 -68.15 -46.34
C LYS A 134 56.67 -67.97 -46.24
N MET A 135 55.88 -68.91 -46.78
CA MET A 135 54.41 -68.87 -46.69
C MET A 135 53.93 -68.89 -45.23
N LEU A 136 54.49 -69.74 -44.37
CA LEU A 136 54.12 -69.78 -42.95
C LEU A 136 54.47 -68.47 -42.23
N ARG A 137 55.61 -67.85 -42.55
CA ARG A 137 55.96 -66.52 -42.00
C ARG A 137 54.97 -65.45 -42.46
N GLU A 138 54.63 -65.43 -43.74
CA GLU A 138 53.65 -64.50 -44.31
C GLU A 138 52.26 -64.70 -43.70
N GLU A 139 51.81 -65.95 -43.50
CA GLU A 139 50.53 -66.28 -42.88
C GLU A 139 50.48 -65.85 -41.40
N LEU A 140 51.53 -66.15 -40.62
CA LEU A 140 51.63 -65.72 -39.23
C LEU A 140 51.70 -64.19 -39.11
N GLU A 141 52.39 -63.52 -40.02
CA GLU A 141 52.46 -62.07 -40.05
C GLU A 141 51.12 -61.44 -40.45
N LEU A 142 50.41 -62.03 -41.41
CA LEU A 142 49.07 -61.59 -41.79
C LEU A 142 48.09 -61.76 -40.62
N ARG A 143 48.14 -62.89 -39.92
CA ARG A 143 47.31 -63.15 -38.73
C ARG A 143 47.60 -62.13 -37.62
N ARG A 144 48.88 -61.89 -37.31
CA ARG A 144 49.28 -60.86 -36.34
C ARG A 144 48.76 -59.48 -36.76
N LYS A 145 48.91 -59.10 -38.03
CA LYS A 145 48.38 -57.83 -38.55
C LYS A 145 46.87 -57.74 -38.38
N HIS A 146 46.14 -58.80 -38.72
CA HIS A 146 44.69 -58.84 -38.56
C HIS A 146 44.26 -58.69 -37.09
N GLU A 147 44.86 -59.44 -36.18
CA GLU A 147 44.58 -59.34 -34.73
C GLU A 147 44.87 -57.93 -34.19
N ILE A 148 45.95 -57.28 -34.65
CA ILE A 148 46.26 -55.89 -34.31
C ILE A 148 45.17 -54.95 -34.83
N HIS A 149 44.75 -55.07 -36.09
CA HIS A 149 43.69 -54.22 -36.67
C HIS A 149 42.35 -54.41 -35.94
N GLU A 150 41.97 -55.65 -35.61
CA GLU A 150 40.74 -55.91 -34.84
C GLU A 150 40.78 -55.30 -33.43
N ILE A 151 41.94 -55.36 -32.76
CA ILE A 151 42.14 -54.72 -31.45
C ILE A 151 42.03 -53.20 -31.60
N GLU A 152 42.69 -52.63 -32.61
CA GLU A 152 42.66 -51.20 -32.91
C GLU A 152 41.25 -50.72 -33.23
N GLU A 153 40.49 -51.43 -34.07
CA GLU A 153 39.10 -51.10 -34.39
C GLU A 153 38.21 -51.12 -33.14
N ARG A 154 38.33 -52.15 -32.29
CA ARG A 154 37.56 -52.21 -31.04
C ARG A 154 37.94 -51.08 -30.09
N LYS A 155 39.23 -50.76 -29.96
CA LYS A 155 39.70 -49.66 -29.09
C LYS A 155 39.30 -48.30 -29.66
N ASN A 156 39.43 -48.07 -30.95
CA ASN A 156 38.98 -46.86 -31.62
C ASN A 156 37.46 -46.68 -31.49
N LYS A 157 36.68 -47.75 -31.64
CA LYS A 157 35.23 -47.72 -31.36
C LYS A 157 34.94 -47.31 -29.93
N HIS A 158 35.63 -47.91 -28.95
CA HIS A 158 35.46 -47.55 -27.54
C HIS A 158 35.85 -46.09 -27.25
N ILE A 159 36.95 -45.60 -27.82
CA ILE A 159 37.38 -44.19 -27.72
C ILE A 159 36.28 -43.28 -28.26
N ASN A 160 35.74 -43.57 -29.45
CA ASN A 160 34.68 -42.78 -30.07
C ASN A 160 33.38 -42.79 -29.24
N GLU A 161 33.01 -43.94 -28.66
CA GLU A 161 31.86 -44.04 -27.75
C GLU A 161 32.07 -43.21 -26.48
N LEU A 162 33.29 -43.24 -25.92
CA LEU A 162 33.63 -42.47 -24.73
C LEU A 162 33.58 -40.96 -25.01
N ILE A 163 34.12 -40.52 -26.16
CA ILE A 163 34.03 -39.12 -26.61
C ILE A 163 32.57 -38.69 -26.73
N LYS A 164 31.73 -39.47 -27.42
CA LYS A 164 30.29 -39.17 -27.56
C LYS A 164 29.58 -39.08 -26.22
N LYS A 165 29.89 -39.95 -25.27
CA LYS A 165 29.33 -39.90 -23.91
C LYS A 165 29.76 -38.62 -23.18
N HIS A 166 31.03 -38.23 -23.27
CA HIS A 166 31.52 -37.00 -22.66
C HIS A 166 30.94 -35.75 -23.32
N GLU A 167 30.85 -35.70 -24.65
CA GLU A 167 30.21 -34.60 -25.38
C GLU A 167 28.75 -34.44 -24.99
N LYS A 168 28.02 -35.56 -24.87
CA LYS A 168 26.63 -35.56 -24.42
C LYS A 168 26.49 -35.04 -23.00
N ALA A 169 27.27 -35.57 -22.05
CA ALA A 169 27.25 -35.11 -20.66
C ALA A 169 27.62 -33.61 -20.54
N PHE A 170 28.59 -33.15 -21.32
CA PHE A 170 28.99 -31.74 -21.33
C PHE A 170 27.89 -30.84 -21.91
N THR A 171 27.18 -31.31 -22.93
CA THR A 171 26.02 -30.61 -23.49
C THR A 171 24.87 -30.54 -22.48
N GLU A 172 24.56 -31.64 -21.80
CA GLU A 172 23.53 -31.69 -20.76
C GLU A 172 23.84 -30.71 -19.61
N ILE A 173 25.09 -30.67 -19.14
CA ILE A 173 25.53 -29.71 -18.11
C ILE A 173 25.37 -28.26 -18.60
N LYS A 174 25.79 -27.97 -19.83
CA LYS A 174 25.61 -26.64 -20.42
C LYS A 174 24.13 -26.25 -20.51
N CYS A 175 23.28 -27.15 -20.98
CA CYS A 175 21.83 -26.93 -21.04
C CYS A 175 21.26 -26.63 -19.65
N TYR A 176 21.61 -27.44 -18.64
CA TYR A 176 21.15 -27.24 -17.26
C TYR A 176 21.50 -25.84 -16.71
N TYR A 177 22.76 -25.41 -16.85
CA TYR A 177 23.15 -24.08 -16.39
C TYR A 177 22.54 -22.94 -17.22
N ASN A 178 22.38 -23.14 -18.53
CA ASN A 178 21.68 -22.18 -19.38
C ASN A 178 20.20 -22.04 -18.99
N ASP A 179 19.53 -23.15 -18.68
CA ASP A 179 18.12 -23.16 -18.25
C ASP A 179 17.94 -22.48 -16.90
N ILE A 180 18.84 -22.74 -15.94
CA ILE A 180 18.85 -22.00 -14.66
C ILE A 180 19.07 -20.51 -14.90
N THR A 181 20.03 -20.15 -15.75
CA THR A 181 20.32 -18.75 -16.07
C THR A 181 19.11 -18.08 -16.71
N LYS A 182 18.45 -18.76 -17.65
CA LYS A 182 17.24 -18.27 -18.30
C LYS A 182 16.09 -18.11 -17.32
N ASN A 183 15.83 -19.10 -16.46
CA ASN A 183 14.80 -19.01 -15.42
C ASN A 183 15.07 -17.86 -14.45
N ASN A 184 16.32 -17.70 -14.00
CA ASN A 184 16.72 -16.57 -13.16
C ASN A 184 16.51 -15.22 -13.86
N LEU A 185 16.81 -15.11 -15.15
CA LEU A 185 16.55 -13.91 -15.94
C LEU A 185 15.05 -13.62 -16.08
N ASP A 186 14.23 -14.64 -16.33
CA ASP A 186 12.77 -14.52 -16.43
C ASP A 186 12.16 -14.12 -15.08
N LEU A 187 12.66 -14.66 -13.97
CA LEU A 187 12.28 -14.27 -12.61
C LEU A 187 12.66 -12.81 -12.31
N ILE A 188 13.90 -12.41 -12.63
CA ILE A 188 14.36 -11.01 -12.47
C ILE A 188 13.49 -10.07 -13.30
N LYS A 189 13.12 -10.47 -14.52
CA LYS A 189 12.24 -9.68 -15.38
C LYS A 189 10.86 -9.51 -14.75
N THR A 190 10.26 -10.60 -14.27
CA THR A 190 8.95 -10.58 -13.60
C THR A 190 8.97 -9.68 -12.36
N LEU A 191 9.99 -9.84 -11.49
CA LEU A 191 10.13 -8.99 -10.29
C LEU A 191 10.34 -7.51 -10.63
N LYS A 192 11.05 -7.20 -11.72
CA LYS A 192 11.19 -5.81 -12.20
C LYS A 192 9.86 -5.26 -12.68
N GLU A 193 9.09 -6.04 -13.44
CA GLU A 193 7.74 -5.66 -13.89
C GLU A 193 6.82 -5.39 -12.69
N ASP A 194 6.79 -6.29 -11.70
CA ASP A 194 6.03 -6.12 -10.45
C ASP A 194 6.43 -4.85 -9.69
N VAL A 195 7.73 -4.55 -9.58
CA VAL A 195 8.20 -3.31 -8.96
C VAL A 195 7.73 -2.08 -9.74
N THR A 196 7.76 -2.12 -11.07
CA THR A 196 7.25 -0.99 -11.87
C THR A 196 5.74 -0.82 -11.73
N ASP A 197 4.97 -1.89 -11.65
CA ASP A 197 3.52 -1.84 -11.48
C ASP A 197 3.12 -1.43 -10.07
N MET A 198 3.85 -1.85 -9.04
CA MET A 198 3.68 -1.33 -7.69
C MET A 198 3.94 0.18 -7.63
N LYS A 199 5.02 0.67 -8.27
CA LYS A 199 5.30 2.12 -8.33
C LYS A 199 4.20 2.90 -9.05
N LYS A 200 3.64 2.36 -10.14
CA LYS A 200 2.49 2.97 -10.83
C LYS A 200 1.26 3.01 -9.91
N LYS A 201 0.95 1.90 -9.22
CA LYS A 201 -0.16 1.82 -8.26
C LYS A 201 0.01 2.79 -7.09
N GLU A 202 1.22 2.91 -6.56
CA GLU A 202 1.56 3.86 -5.50
C GLU A 202 1.31 5.31 -5.95
N ALA A 203 1.80 5.69 -7.13
CA ALA A 203 1.56 7.02 -7.69
C ALA A 203 0.07 7.31 -7.97
N LEU A 204 -0.70 6.31 -8.42
CA LEU A 204 -2.16 6.44 -8.60
C LEU A 204 -2.87 6.57 -7.25
N ASN A 205 -2.49 5.77 -6.26
CA ASN A 205 -3.05 5.83 -4.92
C ASN A 205 -2.72 7.17 -4.25
N GLU A 206 -1.51 7.70 -4.43
CA GLU A 206 -1.13 9.01 -3.91
C GLU A 206 -2.00 10.11 -4.53
N LYS A 207 -2.24 10.08 -5.85
CA LYS A 207 -3.17 11.02 -6.50
C LYS A 207 -4.60 10.89 -5.96
N LEU A 208 -5.11 9.66 -5.84
CA LEU A 208 -6.44 9.40 -5.28
C LEU A 208 -6.55 9.91 -3.83
N MET A 209 -5.52 9.68 -3.02
CA MET A 209 -5.46 10.19 -1.64
C MET A 209 -5.47 11.71 -1.59
N HIS A 210 -4.77 12.38 -2.52
CA HIS A 210 -4.82 13.84 -2.65
C HIS A 210 -6.21 14.34 -3.08
N GLU A 211 -6.85 13.68 -4.05
CA GLU A 211 -8.21 14.01 -4.49
C GLU A 211 -9.23 13.84 -3.37
N ILE A 212 -9.18 12.71 -2.65
CA ILE A 212 -10.04 12.46 -1.48
C ILE A 212 -9.78 13.50 -0.39
N ALA A 213 -8.53 13.86 -0.11
CA ALA A 213 -8.21 14.87 0.89
C ALA A 213 -8.72 16.27 0.48
N GLN A 214 -8.62 16.63 -0.81
CA GLN A 214 -9.18 17.88 -1.33
C GLN A 214 -10.70 17.88 -1.27
N GLU A 215 -11.36 16.79 -1.64
CA GLU A 215 -12.82 16.67 -1.57
C GLU A 215 -13.31 16.71 -0.12
N ASN A 216 -12.64 16.02 0.80
CA ASN A 216 -12.94 16.10 2.22
C ASN A 216 -12.79 17.53 2.75
N LYS A 217 -11.74 18.26 2.35
CA LYS A 217 -11.60 19.68 2.72
C LYS A 217 -12.74 20.52 2.14
N ARG A 218 -13.10 20.30 0.87
CA ARG A 218 -14.18 21.00 0.18
C ARG A 218 -15.54 20.78 0.84
N LEU A 219 -15.81 19.58 1.36
CA LEU A 219 -17.07 19.23 2.00
C LEU A 219 -17.12 19.61 3.49
N THR A 220 -15.98 19.61 4.19
CA THR A 220 -15.92 19.90 5.64
C THR A 220 -16.33 21.34 5.96
N GLU A 221 -15.88 22.32 5.17
CA GLU A 221 -16.18 23.73 5.44
C GLU A 221 -17.68 24.08 5.26
N PRO A 222 -18.36 23.68 4.16
CA PRO A 222 -19.81 23.83 4.02
C PRO A 222 -20.59 23.09 5.11
N LEU A 223 -20.16 21.88 5.47
CA LEU A 223 -20.78 21.12 6.55
C LEU A 223 -20.68 21.86 7.89
N GLN A 224 -19.52 22.40 8.23
CA GLN A 224 -19.34 23.21 9.43
C GLN A 224 -20.19 24.48 9.42
N LYS A 225 -20.30 25.16 8.26
CA LYS A 225 -21.17 26.35 8.13
C LYS A 225 -22.64 25.98 8.33
N ALA A 226 -23.12 24.92 7.69
CA ALA A 226 -24.50 24.43 7.84
C ALA A 226 -24.79 23.99 9.29
N LEU A 227 -23.86 23.31 9.96
CA LEU A 227 -24.01 22.93 11.37
C LEU A 227 -24.11 24.15 12.29
N LYS A 228 -23.26 25.17 12.08
CA LYS A 228 -23.33 26.43 12.83
C LYS A 228 -24.65 27.15 12.59
N GLU A 229 -25.12 27.20 11.34
CA GLU A 229 -26.41 27.80 10.99
C GLU A 229 -27.60 27.06 11.62
N VAL A 230 -27.58 25.73 11.64
CA VAL A 230 -28.59 24.94 12.35
C VAL A 230 -28.57 25.27 13.85
N GLU A 231 -27.40 25.43 14.46
CA GLU A 231 -27.29 25.80 15.87
C GLU A 231 -27.84 27.22 16.14
N THR A 232 -27.52 28.21 15.31
CA THR A 232 -28.04 29.57 15.46
C THR A 232 -29.55 29.62 15.25
N LEU A 233 -30.07 28.93 14.24
CA LEU A 233 -31.51 28.84 14.00
C LEU A 233 -32.25 28.15 15.14
N ARG A 234 -31.70 27.06 15.70
CA ARG A 234 -32.28 26.40 16.89
C ARG A 234 -32.36 27.35 18.09
N LYS A 235 -31.31 28.14 18.35
CA LYS A 235 -31.33 29.16 19.41
C LYS A 235 -32.37 30.25 19.14
N SER A 236 -32.49 30.69 17.89
CA SER A 236 -33.50 31.67 17.46
C SER A 236 -34.93 31.16 17.67
N VAL A 237 -35.21 29.91 17.28
CA VAL A 237 -36.52 29.26 17.51
C VAL A 237 -36.82 29.17 19.00
N GLN A 238 -35.87 28.75 19.83
CA GLN A 238 -36.07 28.67 21.28
C GLN A 238 -36.36 30.05 21.89
N ASN A 239 -35.69 31.11 21.43
CA ASN A 239 -35.97 32.47 21.87
C ASN A 239 -37.37 32.93 21.41
N TYR A 240 -37.74 32.64 20.17
CA TYR A 240 -39.08 32.95 19.65
C TYR A 240 -40.19 32.25 20.44
N GLU A 241 -40.00 30.99 20.84
CA GLU A 241 -40.95 30.27 21.70
C GLU A 241 -41.10 30.91 23.08
N LYS A 242 -39.98 31.34 23.70
CA LYS A 242 -39.99 32.08 24.97
C LYS A 242 -40.74 33.41 24.81
N ASP A 243 -40.43 34.18 23.78
CA ASP A 243 -41.06 35.47 23.51
C ASP A 243 -42.56 35.31 23.25
N LYS A 244 -42.96 34.26 22.52
CA LYS A 244 -44.37 33.93 22.29
C LYS A 244 -45.10 33.61 23.59
N ALA A 245 -44.48 32.86 24.50
CA ALA A 245 -45.05 32.55 25.81
C ALA A 245 -45.18 33.80 26.69
N LEU A 246 -44.15 34.65 26.71
CA LEU A 246 -44.17 35.94 27.42
C LEU A 246 -45.25 36.86 26.87
N LEU A 247 -45.38 36.97 25.53
CA LEU A 247 -46.42 37.76 24.90
C LEU A 247 -47.81 37.27 25.30
N HIS A 248 -48.05 35.96 25.27
CA HIS A 248 -49.33 35.39 25.70
C HIS A 248 -49.66 35.73 27.17
N GLN A 249 -48.68 35.61 28.06
CA GLN A 249 -48.84 35.99 29.48
C GLN A 249 -49.14 37.49 29.63
N ARG A 250 -48.43 38.35 28.89
CA ARG A 250 -48.65 39.81 28.92
C ARG A 250 -50.00 40.20 28.35
N THR A 251 -50.45 39.58 27.27
CA THR A 251 -51.78 39.80 26.71
C THR A 251 -52.87 39.40 27.71
N LYS A 252 -52.70 38.28 28.42
CA LYS A 252 -53.63 37.88 29.49
C LYS A 252 -53.68 38.93 30.61
N GLN A 253 -52.53 39.35 31.13
CA GLN A 253 -52.43 40.40 32.16
C GLN A 253 -53.07 41.70 31.70
N PHE A 254 -52.82 42.12 30.46
CA PHE A 254 -53.42 43.33 29.88
C PHE A 254 -54.95 43.22 29.83
N ASN A 255 -55.48 42.09 29.38
CA ASN A 255 -56.93 41.86 29.33
C ASN A 255 -57.56 41.85 30.72
N ASP A 256 -56.90 41.25 31.71
CA ASP A 256 -57.39 41.22 33.10
C ASP A 256 -57.39 42.64 33.70
N ARG A 257 -56.31 43.42 33.51
CA ARG A 257 -56.25 44.83 33.92
C ARG A 257 -57.26 45.70 33.20
N THR A 258 -57.53 45.44 31.93
CA THR A 258 -58.56 46.16 31.17
C THR A 258 -59.96 45.89 31.73
N LYS A 259 -60.24 44.66 32.20
CA LYS A 259 -61.50 44.34 32.86
C LYS A 259 -61.63 45.04 34.21
N GLU A 260 -60.56 45.03 35.02
CA GLU A 260 -60.52 45.74 36.31
C GLU A 260 -60.75 47.25 36.12
N LEU A 261 -60.10 47.85 35.13
CA LEU A 261 -60.25 49.27 34.81
C LEU A 261 -61.70 49.60 34.44
N LYS A 262 -62.33 48.80 33.57
CA LYS A 262 -63.75 48.99 33.19
C LYS A 262 -64.71 48.80 34.37
N ALA A 263 -64.42 47.87 35.28
CA ALA A 263 -65.21 47.69 36.49
C ALA A 263 -65.10 48.92 37.41
N LEU A 264 -63.88 49.43 37.60
CA LEU A 264 -63.64 50.62 38.41
C LEU A 264 -64.25 51.88 37.79
N GLU A 265 -64.22 52.03 36.46
CA GLU A 265 -64.91 53.11 35.74
C GLU A 265 -66.42 53.08 36.00
N TRP A 266 -67.04 51.89 35.98
CA TRP A 266 -68.47 51.75 36.28
C TRP A 266 -68.79 52.07 37.74
N GLU A 267 -67.98 51.59 38.69
CA GLU A 267 -68.13 51.93 40.11
C GLU A 267 -67.97 53.44 40.35
N TYR A 268 -66.99 54.08 39.69
CA TYR A 268 -66.79 55.52 39.76
C TYR A 268 -68.01 56.28 39.23
N GLN A 269 -68.57 55.89 38.08
CA GLN A 269 -69.77 56.51 37.53
C GLN A 269 -70.98 56.38 38.47
N ALA A 270 -71.20 55.17 39.01
CA ALA A 270 -72.27 54.93 39.97
C ALA A 270 -72.10 55.75 41.26
N LEU A 271 -70.87 55.87 41.76
CA LEU A 271 -70.57 56.67 42.94
C LEU A 271 -70.75 58.17 42.67
N GLN A 272 -70.34 58.65 41.49
CA GLN A 272 -70.52 60.03 41.08
C GLN A 272 -72.02 60.40 41.00
N GLU A 273 -72.85 59.51 40.45
CA GLU A 273 -74.30 59.72 40.42
C GLU A 273 -74.89 59.77 41.83
N ARG A 274 -74.45 58.88 42.74
CA ARG A 274 -74.87 58.90 44.15
C ARG A 274 -74.49 60.20 44.85
N VAL A 275 -73.29 60.73 44.60
CA VAL A 275 -72.85 62.02 45.15
C VAL A 275 -73.74 63.15 44.61
N ASN A 276 -73.96 63.21 43.30
CA ASN A 276 -74.82 64.24 42.69
C ASN A 276 -76.24 64.22 43.28
N ASN A 277 -76.82 63.03 43.48
CA ASN A 277 -78.13 62.90 44.11
C ASN A 277 -78.13 63.37 45.57
N ALA A 278 -77.10 63.00 46.35
CA ALA A 278 -76.97 63.44 47.73
C ALA A 278 -76.78 64.97 47.85
N GLU A 279 -76.05 65.59 46.90
CA GLU A 279 -75.93 67.04 46.82
C GLU A 279 -77.25 67.73 46.48
N ALA A 280 -78.03 67.16 45.54
CA ALA A 280 -79.36 67.66 45.21
C ALA A 280 -80.33 67.56 46.41
N GLU A 281 -80.32 66.43 47.13
CA GLU A 281 -81.10 66.26 48.35
C GLU A 281 -80.71 67.26 49.45
N ARG A 282 -79.40 67.45 49.66
CA ARG A 282 -78.88 68.47 50.58
C ARG A 282 -79.41 69.86 50.22
N ASP A 283 -79.29 70.25 48.95
CA ASP A 283 -79.70 71.58 48.50
C ASP A 283 -81.21 71.78 48.62
N ASP A 284 -82.01 70.75 48.34
CA ASP A 284 -83.45 70.79 48.54
C ASP A 284 -83.85 70.89 50.01
N VAL A 285 -83.14 70.20 50.90
CA VAL A 285 -83.35 70.32 52.36
C VAL A 285 -83.00 71.73 52.83
N VAL A 286 -81.89 72.31 52.36
CA VAL A 286 -81.49 73.70 52.69
C VAL A 286 -82.57 74.68 52.22
N LYS A 287 -83.05 74.58 50.98
CA LYS A 287 -84.13 75.43 50.46
C LYS A 287 -85.42 75.31 51.28
N LYS A 288 -85.82 74.08 51.64
CA LYS A 288 -87.01 73.83 52.48
C LYS A 288 -86.85 74.41 53.88
N PHE A 289 -85.66 74.31 54.46
CA PHE A 289 -85.34 74.87 55.76
C PHE A 289 -85.42 76.40 55.74
N GLU A 290 -84.80 77.04 54.75
CA GLU A 290 -84.89 78.50 54.55
C GLU A 290 -86.35 78.95 54.36
N SER A 291 -87.12 78.28 53.50
CA SER A 291 -88.55 78.57 53.31
C SER A 291 -89.34 78.46 54.62
N SER A 292 -89.09 77.40 55.39
CA SER A 292 -89.75 77.18 56.69
C SER A 292 -89.39 78.26 57.71
N ILE A 293 -88.13 78.73 57.73
CA ILE A 293 -87.71 79.85 58.56
C ILE A 293 -88.47 81.12 58.17
N TYR A 294 -88.52 81.45 56.87
CA TYR A 294 -89.23 82.64 56.39
C TYR A 294 -90.73 82.58 56.72
N GLU A 295 -91.37 81.43 56.56
CA GLU A 295 -92.77 81.23 56.95
C GLU A 295 -93.00 81.43 58.46
N VAL A 296 -92.14 80.87 59.31
CA VAL A 296 -92.23 81.02 60.77
C VAL A 296 -92.00 82.48 61.16
N GLN A 297 -90.98 83.14 60.58
CA GLN A 297 -90.72 84.56 60.80
C GLN A 297 -91.91 85.42 60.37
N GLN A 298 -92.53 85.15 59.21
CA GLN A 298 -93.72 85.87 58.75
C GLN A 298 -94.90 85.67 59.70
N LYS A 299 -95.19 84.43 60.13
CA LYS A 299 -96.28 84.14 61.07
C LYS A 299 -96.06 84.81 62.43
N CYS A 300 -94.84 84.74 62.97
CA CYS A 300 -94.48 85.42 64.21
C CYS A 300 -94.55 86.94 64.07
N GLY A 301 -94.05 87.50 62.96
CA GLY A 301 -94.13 88.94 62.66
C GLY A 301 -95.57 89.44 62.58
N LEU A 302 -96.44 88.75 61.85
CA LEU A 302 -97.88 89.06 61.79
C LEU A 302 -98.54 88.99 63.17
N LYS A 303 -98.23 87.95 63.97
CA LYS A 303 -98.75 87.80 65.33
C LYS A 303 -98.28 88.94 66.24
N ASN A 304 -97.01 89.31 66.18
CA ASN A 304 -96.45 90.41 66.95
C ASN A 304 -97.11 91.75 66.56
N MET A 305 -97.24 92.04 65.26
CA MET A 305 -97.94 93.25 64.80
C MET A 305 -99.40 93.30 65.28
N LEU A 306 -100.11 92.16 65.26
CA LEU A 306 -101.48 92.11 65.78
C LEU A 306 -101.54 92.36 67.29
N LEU A 307 -100.62 91.78 68.05
CA LEU A 307 -100.51 92.00 69.49
C LEU A 307 -100.16 93.46 69.80
N GLU A 308 -99.21 94.06 69.09
CA GLU A 308 -98.87 95.49 69.20
C GLU A 308 -100.08 96.36 68.91
N LYS A 309 -100.84 96.09 67.83
CA LYS A 309 -102.08 96.81 67.53
C LYS A 309 -103.13 96.64 68.62
N LYS A 310 -103.29 95.43 69.17
CA LYS A 310 -104.21 95.18 70.28
C LYS A 310 -103.80 95.95 71.53
N VAL A 311 -102.51 95.97 71.87
CA VAL A 311 -101.96 96.76 72.97
C VAL A 311 -102.20 98.24 72.74
N GLN A 312 -101.96 98.75 71.52
CA GLN A 312 -102.22 100.15 71.15
C GLN A 312 -103.71 100.51 71.31
N VAL A 313 -104.63 99.66 70.84
CA VAL A 313 -106.08 99.88 71.01
C VAL A 313 -106.50 99.84 72.47
N LEU A 314 -105.96 98.90 73.26
CA LEU A 314 -106.22 98.83 74.69
C LEU A 314 -105.66 100.05 75.43
N SER A 315 -104.46 100.53 75.08
CA SER A 315 -103.86 101.75 75.64
C SER A 315 -104.71 102.98 75.34
N THR A 316 -105.10 103.18 74.08
CA THR A 316 -105.98 104.32 73.71
C THR A 316 -107.37 104.22 74.37
N THR A 317 -107.89 103.01 74.57
CA THR A 317 -109.14 102.81 75.31
C THR A 317 -108.98 103.11 76.79
N LEU A 318 -107.85 102.71 77.38
CA LEU A 318 -107.47 103.02 78.76
C LEU A 318 -107.37 104.55 78.93
N GLU A 319 -106.62 105.25 78.08
CA GLU A 319 -106.51 106.71 78.09
C GLU A 319 -107.88 107.41 77.98
N LYS A 320 -108.76 106.91 77.11
CA LYS A 320 -110.16 107.39 77.02
C LYS A 320 -110.96 107.14 78.30
N LYS A 321 -110.77 106.00 78.96
CA LYS A 321 -111.45 105.67 80.22
C LYS A 321 -110.90 106.46 81.40
N GLU A 322 -109.59 106.70 81.45
CA GLU A 322 -108.94 107.55 82.44
C GLU A 322 -109.38 109.00 82.30
N THR A 323 -109.43 109.54 81.08
CA THR A 323 -109.97 110.89 80.84
C THR A 323 -111.45 110.99 81.22
N GLN A 324 -112.29 110.00 80.90
CA GLN A 324 -113.69 109.94 81.35
C GLN A 324 -113.80 109.87 82.88
N LEU A 325 -112.97 109.06 83.54
CA LEU A 325 -112.93 108.95 85.00
C LEU A 325 -112.46 110.26 85.65
N ASN A 326 -111.43 110.92 85.11
CA ASN A 326 -110.94 112.20 85.60
C ASN A 326 -112.01 113.30 85.45
N TYR A 327 -112.75 113.30 84.33
CA TYR A 327 -113.89 114.20 84.14
C TYR A 327 -115.02 113.92 85.16
N LEU A 328 -115.43 112.66 85.33
CA LEU A 328 -116.46 112.29 86.30
C LEU A 328 -116.04 112.55 87.75
N ALA A 329 -114.77 112.34 88.08
CA ALA A 329 -114.22 112.68 89.39
C ALA A 329 -114.33 114.19 89.64
N ALA A 330 -113.98 115.02 88.65
CA ALA A 330 -114.11 116.48 88.72
C ALA A 330 -115.58 116.96 88.79
N ASP A 331 -116.49 116.32 88.05
CA ASP A 331 -117.92 116.68 87.99
C ASP A 331 -118.70 116.24 89.26
N SER A 332 -118.26 115.15 89.90
CA SER A 332 -118.97 114.58 91.05
C SER A 332 -118.96 115.44 92.32
N GLY A 333 -118.15 116.50 92.39
CA GLY A 333 -118.07 117.40 93.55
C GLY A 333 -117.69 116.72 94.87
N LYS A 334 -117.22 115.46 94.82
CA LYS A 334 -116.78 114.66 95.99
C LYS A 334 -115.29 114.85 96.20
N ASP A 335 -114.87 114.86 97.47
CA ASP A 335 -113.47 115.03 97.86
C ASP A 335 -112.61 113.87 97.31
N ALA A 336 -111.44 114.19 96.78
CA ALA A 336 -110.57 113.23 96.07
C ALA A 336 -110.23 112.00 96.93
N ALA A 337 -110.10 112.21 98.26
CA ALA A 337 -109.82 111.16 99.23
C ALA A 337 -110.96 110.11 99.34
N GLN A 338 -112.23 110.51 99.18
CA GLN A 338 -113.36 109.58 99.28
C GLN A 338 -113.52 108.70 98.01
N ILE A 339 -113.14 109.25 96.84
CA ILE A 339 -113.15 108.50 95.58
C ILE A 339 -112.02 107.46 95.57
N ASP A 340 -110.83 107.83 96.06
CA ASP A 340 -109.68 106.92 96.14
C ASP A 340 -109.89 105.78 97.15
N GLU A 341 -110.52 106.04 98.31
CA GLU A 341 -110.87 104.99 99.29
C GLU A 341 -111.84 103.96 98.68
N ALA A 342 -112.88 104.43 97.96
CA ALA A 342 -113.83 103.56 97.28
C ALA A 342 -113.18 102.76 96.15
N LYS A 343 -112.30 103.39 95.35
CA LYS A 343 -111.52 102.74 94.29
C LYS A 343 -110.64 101.62 94.86
N LYS A 344 -109.89 101.90 95.93
CA LYS A 344 -109.03 100.93 96.62
C LYS A 344 -109.82 99.76 97.23
N GLY A 345 -111.01 100.03 97.76
CA GLY A 345 -111.92 98.99 98.24
C GLY A 345 -112.38 98.03 97.13
N VAL A 346 -112.72 98.56 95.96
CA VAL A 346 -113.10 97.76 94.78
C VAL A 346 -111.90 96.99 94.21
N GLU A 347 -110.72 97.60 94.15
CA GLU A 347 -109.47 96.94 93.73
C GLU A 347 -109.14 95.74 94.63
N ASN A 348 -109.17 95.91 95.95
CA ASN A 348 -108.93 94.82 96.91
C ASN A 348 -109.92 93.66 96.75
N LEU A 349 -111.20 93.96 96.46
CA LEU A 349 -112.22 92.92 96.23
C LEU A 349 -111.99 92.20 94.89
N LEU A 350 -111.62 92.93 93.83
CA LEU A 350 -111.27 92.36 92.54
C LEU A 350 -110.04 91.45 92.64
N ASP A 351 -109.01 91.87 93.37
CA ASP A 351 -107.80 91.07 93.60
C ASP A 351 -108.10 89.78 94.37
N SER A 352 -108.90 89.87 95.44
CA SER A 352 -109.36 88.69 96.19
C SER A 352 -110.12 87.71 95.29
N LYS A 353 -111.05 88.21 94.47
CA LYS A 353 -111.79 87.38 93.51
C LYS A 353 -110.88 86.78 92.43
N ASN A 354 -109.94 87.54 91.89
CA ASN A 354 -108.96 87.04 90.92
C ASN A 354 -108.06 85.95 91.52
N GLN A 355 -107.69 86.08 92.80
CA GLN A 355 -106.92 85.07 93.51
C GLN A 355 -107.74 83.80 93.76
N GLN A 356 -109.03 83.93 94.13
CA GLN A 356 -109.96 82.79 94.19
C GLN A 356 -110.08 82.08 92.84
N ILE A 357 -110.21 82.82 91.74
CA ILE A 357 -110.26 82.25 90.38
C ILE A 357 -108.98 81.45 90.06
N LYS A 358 -107.81 81.97 90.41
CA LYS A 358 -106.53 81.26 90.22
C LYS A 358 -106.48 79.97 91.06
N SER A 359 -106.90 80.03 92.33
CA SER A 359 -106.96 78.85 93.21
C SER A 359 -107.87 77.76 92.66
N LEU A 360 -109.10 78.11 92.27
CA LEU A 360 -110.06 77.15 91.73
C LEU A 360 -109.56 76.52 90.42
N ARG A 361 -108.91 77.30 89.54
CA ARG A 361 -108.29 76.75 88.33
C ARG A 361 -107.18 75.75 88.64
N TYR A 362 -106.37 76.04 89.65
CA TYR A 362 -105.34 75.12 90.12
C TYR A 362 -105.95 73.82 90.68
N ASP A 363 -106.99 73.92 91.52
CA ASP A 363 -107.66 72.76 92.10
C ASP A 363 -108.31 71.86 91.05
N ILE A 364 -108.93 72.45 90.02
CA ILE A 364 -109.45 71.71 88.86
C ILE A 364 -108.31 70.96 88.15
N GLY A 365 -107.17 71.62 87.92
CA GLY A 365 -106.01 70.99 87.29
C GLY A 365 -105.47 69.82 88.12
N LYS A 366 -105.37 70.01 89.44
CA LYS A 366 -104.94 68.97 90.39
C LYS A 366 -105.91 67.79 90.41
N MET A 367 -107.21 68.04 90.47
CA MET A 367 -108.23 66.98 90.47
C MET A 367 -108.23 66.18 89.17
N LYS A 368 -108.06 66.86 88.02
CA LYS A 368 -107.89 66.17 86.73
C LYS A 368 -106.67 65.26 86.72
N ARG A 369 -105.54 65.67 87.30
CA ARG A 369 -104.34 64.82 87.38
C ARG A 369 -104.60 63.58 88.24
N ILE A 370 -105.14 63.76 89.45
CA ILE A 370 -105.47 62.66 90.37
C ILE A 370 -106.43 61.68 89.71
N HIS A 371 -107.47 62.17 89.03
CA HIS A 371 -108.42 61.35 88.28
C HIS A 371 -107.73 60.48 87.23
N HIS A 372 -106.80 61.03 86.43
CA HIS A 372 -106.03 60.25 85.46
C HIS A 372 -105.10 59.21 86.11
N ASP A 373 -104.44 59.58 87.21
CA ASP A 373 -103.54 58.67 87.93
C ASP A 373 -104.31 57.47 88.51
N VAL A 374 -105.52 57.71 89.02
CA VAL A 374 -106.43 56.67 89.50
C VAL A 374 -106.93 55.77 88.38
N ILE A 375 -107.31 56.34 87.22
CA ILE A 375 -107.66 55.51 86.05
C ILE A 375 -106.50 54.60 85.66
N ARG A 376 -105.28 55.14 85.60
CA ARG A 376 -104.10 54.35 85.24
C ARG A 376 -103.79 53.24 86.26
N SER A 377 -103.97 53.49 87.55
CA SER A 377 -103.77 52.45 88.57
C SER A 377 -104.85 51.36 88.49
N PHE A 378 -106.10 51.73 88.18
CA PHE A 378 -107.17 50.77 87.89
C PHE A 378 -106.86 49.93 86.64
N GLU A 379 -106.40 50.54 85.55
CA GLU A 379 -106.00 49.85 84.32
C GLU A 379 -104.89 48.83 84.57
N LEU A 380 -103.86 49.23 85.32
CA LEU A 380 -102.76 48.34 85.69
C LEU A 380 -103.22 47.18 86.57
N LYS A 381 -104.14 47.42 87.51
CA LYS A 381 -104.64 46.34 88.38
C LYS A 381 -105.53 45.36 87.62
N LEU A 382 -106.33 45.84 86.66
CA LEU A 382 -107.15 44.99 85.80
C LEU A 382 -106.30 44.14 84.87
N SER A 383 -105.23 44.71 84.30
CA SER A 383 -104.29 43.94 83.48
C SER A 383 -103.51 42.90 84.30
N GLU A 384 -103.10 43.22 85.53
CA GLU A 384 -102.50 42.24 86.46
C GLU A 384 -103.44 41.06 86.77
N MET A 385 -104.75 41.29 86.83
CA MET A 385 -105.74 40.23 87.04
C MET A 385 -106.14 39.50 85.75
N GLY A 386 -105.46 39.79 84.64
CA GLY A 386 -105.68 39.12 83.36
C GLY A 386 -107.01 39.47 82.69
N ILE A 387 -107.63 40.60 83.06
CA ILE A 387 -108.87 41.09 82.46
C ILE A 387 -108.50 42.22 81.47
N PRO A 388 -108.56 41.98 80.15
CA PRO A 388 -108.36 43.02 79.15
C PRO A 388 -109.46 44.07 79.27
N LEU A 389 -109.10 45.35 79.20
CA LEU A 389 -110.05 46.46 79.35
C LEU A 389 -111.14 46.45 78.27
N GLU A 390 -110.85 45.89 77.10
CA GLU A 390 -111.79 45.73 75.99
C GLU A 390 -112.99 44.82 76.32
N ASP A 391 -112.84 43.85 77.23
CA ASP A 391 -113.84 42.80 77.51
C ASP A 391 -114.89 43.22 78.57
N MET A 392 -114.65 44.31 79.30
CA MET A 392 -115.51 44.78 80.39
C MET A 392 -116.74 45.59 79.92
N GLY A 393 -116.89 45.79 78.61
CA GLY A 393 -118.05 46.50 78.04
C GLY A 393 -118.24 47.93 78.56
N LEU A 394 -117.18 48.57 79.05
CA LEU A 394 -117.27 49.91 79.65
C LEU A 394 -117.37 51.00 78.56
N PRO A 395 -118.43 51.83 78.56
CA PRO A 395 -118.65 52.85 77.52
C PRO A 395 -117.65 54.02 77.61
N HIS A 396 -116.97 54.28 76.48
CA HIS A 396 -116.54 55.57 75.90
C HIS A 396 -115.70 56.60 76.69
N TYR A 397 -115.57 56.57 78.02
CA TYR A 397 -114.82 57.60 78.76
C TYR A 397 -113.30 57.38 78.83
N ILE A 398 -112.81 56.16 78.62
CA ILE A 398 -111.37 55.86 78.65
C ILE A 398 -110.71 56.21 77.30
N ARG A 399 -111.43 55.99 76.19
CA ARG A 399 -110.92 56.26 74.82
C ARG A 399 -110.83 57.76 74.49
N ALA A 400 -111.70 58.60 75.03
CA ALA A 400 -111.64 60.05 74.82
C ALA A 400 -110.42 60.73 75.49
N ILE A 401 -109.78 60.07 76.47
CA ILE A 401 -108.64 60.64 77.20
C ILE A 401 -107.32 60.44 76.42
N SER A 402 -107.21 59.41 75.58
CA SER A 402 -106.07 59.29 74.66
C SER A 402 -106.06 60.38 73.59
N GLU A 403 -107.23 60.90 73.19
CA GLU A 403 -107.33 62.00 72.24
C GLU A 403 -106.97 63.36 72.86
N ALA A 404 -107.13 63.53 74.18
CA ALA A 404 -106.62 64.73 74.87
C ALA A 404 -105.07 64.74 75.01
N ARG A 405 -104.40 63.59 74.86
CA ARG A 405 -102.92 63.51 74.86
C ARG A 405 -102.29 64.05 73.57
N THR A 406 -103.01 64.12 72.46
CA THR A 406 -102.45 64.61 71.18
C THR A 406 -102.40 66.13 71.05
N MET A 407 -103.06 66.88 71.95
CA MET A 407 -102.99 68.36 71.92
C MET A 407 -101.91 68.99 72.82
N ASN A 408 -101.23 68.23 73.67
CA ASN A 408 -100.16 68.75 74.55
C ASN A 408 -98.82 68.02 74.44
N ALA A 409 -98.64 67.18 73.43
CA ALA A 409 -97.34 66.57 73.10
C ALA A 409 -97.00 66.86 71.63
N ALA A 410 -96.76 68.14 71.31
CA ALA A 410 -95.92 68.47 70.17
C ALA A 410 -94.47 68.11 70.56
N PRO A 411 -93.78 67.21 69.85
CA PRO A 411 -92.34 67.09 69.98
C PRO A 411 -91.75 68.39 69.41
N LEU A 412 -91.13 69.19 70.27
CA LEU A 412 -90.26 70.26 69.81
C LEU A 412 -89.17 69.63 68.91
N PRO A 413 -88.87 70.23 67.74
CA PRO A 413 -87.78 69.75 66.90
C PRO A 413 -86.48 69.79 67.71
N ARG A 414 -85.75 68.67 67.76
CA ARG A 414 -84.35 68.66 68.18
C ARG A 414 -83.58 69.55 67.22
N ALA A 415 -83.31 70.78 67.65
CA ALA A 415 -82.35 71.65 67.02
C ALA A 415 -80.96 71.00 67.13
N PHE A 416 -80.32 70.89 65.97
CA PHE A 416 -78.89 70.63 65.81
C PHE A 416 -78.06 71.77 66.40
N CYS A 417 -77.07 71.40 67.22
CA CYS A 417 -75.78 72.08 67.51
C CYS A 417 -75.22 71.35 68.75
N THR A 418 -74.03 70.78 68.84
CA THR A 418 -72.81 70.74 68.02
C THR A 418 -71.94 69.64 68.68
N ILE A 419 -71.34 68.73 67.92
CA ILE A 419 -69.99 68.22 68.23
C ILE A 419 -69.23 68.17 66.91
N ILE A 420 -68.25 69.06 66.82
CA ILE A 420 -67.16 69.02 65.85
C ILE A 420 -66.22 67.96 66.40
N ASP A 421 -66.23 66.75 65.85
CA ASP A 421 -65.10 65.82 66.00
C ASP A 421 -64.16 66.07 64.82
N SER A 422 -63.17 66.90 65.12
CA SER A 422 -61.90 66.95 64.42
C SER A 422 -61.10 65.72 64.83
N ASP A 423 -61.04 64.70 63.98
CA ASP A 423 -59.98 63.68 64.03
C ASP A 423 -59.56 63.28 62.61
N ILE A 424 -58.89 64.23 61.94
CA ILE A 424 -57.93 63.95 60.87
C ILE A 424 -56.55 64.30 61.42
N TRP A 425 -55.90 63.32 62.07
CA TRP A 425 -54.45 63.04 62.06
C TRP A 425 -54.06 62.20 63.28
N LYS A 426 -53.76 60.91 63.05
CA LYS A 426 -52.61 60.25 63.68
C LYS A 426 -52.16 59.07 62.82
N ALA A 427 -50.96 59.27 62.28
CA ALA A 427 -50.18 58.27 61.58
C ALA A 427 -49.70 57.16 62.53
N SER A 428 -49.37 56.03 61.92
CA SER A 428 -48.28 55.13 62.30
C SER A 428 -48.35 54.46 63.68
N SER A 429 -48.71 53.17 63.68
CA SER A 429 -47.92 52.18 64.42
C SER A 429 -48.11 50.78 63.84
N VAL A 430 -46.98 50.23 63.44
CA VAL A 430 -46.70 48.82 63.14
C VAL A 430 -47.12 47.94 64.33
N PRO A 431 -47.69 46.74 64.11
CA PRO A 431 -47.57 45.65 65.08
C PRO A 431 -46.47 44.69 64.63
N THR A 432 -45.36 44.76 65.34
CA THR A 432 -44.30 43.77 65.37
C THR A 432 -44.82 42.50 66.05
N ASN A 433 -44.55 41.36 65.42
CA ASN A 433 -44.42 40.01 65.98
C ASN A 433 -45.17 39.68 67.29
N GLN A 434 -46.16 38.79 67.17
CA GLN A 434 -46.32 37.72 68.14
C GLN A 434 -46.18 36.37 67.44
N SER A 435 -45.15 35.66 67.90
CA SER A 435 -44.84 34.27 67.64
C SER A 435 -46.04 33.37 67.90
N THR A 436 -46.34 32.49 66.95
CA THR A 436 -46.99 31.21 67.25
C THR A 436 -46.19 30.12 66.57
N VAL A 437 -45.27 29.55 67.35
CA VAL A 437 -44.67 28.25 67.07
C VAL A 437 -45.80 27.23 67.17
N CYS A 438 -46.18 26.64 66.04
CA CYS A 438 -46.99 25.43 66.02
C CYS A 438 -46.15 24.35 65.32
N LEU A 439 -45.55 23.50 66.15
CA LEU A 439 -45.05 22.19 65.79
C LEU A 439 -46.20 21.37 65.21
N ARG A 440 -46.07 20.89 63.98
CA ARG A 440 -46.62 19.60 63.57
C ARG A 440 -45.75 18.94 62.50
N SER A 441 -45.16 17.85 62.96
CA SER A 441 -44.53 16.76 62.24
C SER A 441 -45.54 16.00 61.34
N ALA A 442 -45.11 15.69 60.13
CA ALA A 442 -45.45 14.49 59.33
C ALA A 442 -44.52 14.53 58.09
N GLN A 443 -43.44 13.75 58.01
CA GLN A 443 -43.41 12.38 57.47
C GLN A 443 -44.28 12.22 56.22
N TYR A 444 -43.76 12.55 55.04
CA TYR A 444 -43.14 11.60 54.08
C TYR A 444 -42.38 12.37 53.00
#